data_AF-A0A6C0P0F5-F1
#
_entry.id   AF-A0A6C0P0F5-F1
#
_cell.length_a   1.000
_cell.length_b   1.000
_cell.length_c   1.000
_cell.angle_alpha   90.00
_cell.angle_beta   90.00
_cell.angle_gamma   90.00
#
_symmetry.space_group_name_H-M   'P 1'
#
loop_
_entity.id
_entity.type
_entity.pdbx_description
1 polymer ?
#
loop_
_entity_poly.entity_id
_entity_poly.type
_entity_poly.pdbx_seq_one_letter_code
_entity_poly.pdbx_strand_id
1 'polypeptide(L)'
;MAKWRDSLERRFTEWRLLEDAVEDTLAGRRVLRVAGPRAPRLKTPVSVAVRQAELGAVEEKFKAGLACFCLGELTGEERMTFLNAWHARLESGATVVLADRRGEGCETPAQLRDLFTPHAKALNVQVGPTFWWVRYERA
;
A
#
# COMPACT_ATOMS: atom_id res chain seq x y z
N MET A 1 27.57 2.65 -18.87
CA MET A 1 26.14 2.88 -19.14
C MET A 1 25.23 1.64 -18.94
N ALA A 2 25.73 0.47 -18.55
CA ALA A 2 24.89 -0.74 -18.34
C ALA A 2 24.20 -0.79 -16.95
N LYS A 3 24.91 -0.41 -15.88
CA LYS A 3 24.44 -0.56 -14.49
C LYS A 3 23.11 0.12 -14.16
N TRP A 4 22.77 1.23 -14.82
CA TRP A 4 21.51 1.94 -14.57
C TRP A 4 20.32 1.24 -15.22
N ARG A 5 20.50 0.61 -16.39
CA ARG A 5 19.44 -0.17 -17.07
C ARG A 5 19.15 -1.44 -16.28
N ASP A 6 20.20 -2.15 -15.85
CA ASP A 6 20.06 -3.34 -15.00
C ASP A 6 19.34 -3.02 -13.67
N SER A 7 19.62 -1.84 -13.10
CA SER A 7 18.93 -1.37 -11.89
C SER A 7 17.46 -1.07 -12.13
N LEU A 8 17.09 -0.48 -13.27
CA LEU A 8 15.69 -0.24 -13.61
C LEU A 8 14.93 -1.53 -13.92
N GLU A 9 15.53 -2.45 -14.69
CA GLU A 9 14.91 -3.74 -15.02
C GLU A 9 14.62 -4.58 -13.77
N ARG A 10 15.56 -4.59 -12.80
CA ARG A 10 15.33 -5.25 -11.50
C ARG A 10 14.18 -4.62 -10.72
N ARG A 11 14.10 -3.28 -10.69
CA ARG A 11 13.00 -2.55 -10.05
C ARG A 11 11.65 -2.87 -10.71
N PHE A 12 11.60 -2.88 -12.04
CA PHE A 12 10.39 -3.23 -12.77
C PHE A 12 9.97 -4.68 -12.52
N THR A 13 10.93 -5.61 -12.47
CA THR A 13 10.65 -7.02 -12.18
C THR A 13 10.12 -7.20 -10.77
N GLU A 14 10.75 -6.58 -9.77
CA GLU A 14 10.30 -6.59 -8.38
C GLU A 14 8.88 -6.01 -8.24
N TRP A 15 8.62 -4.87 -8.90
CA TRP A 15 7.30 -4.26 -8.90
C TRP A 15 6.25 -5.16 -9.55
N ARG A 16 6.58 -5.84 -10.64
CA ARG A 16 5.64 -6.72 -11.34
C ARG A 16 5.25 -7.94 -10.49
N LEU A 17 6.22 -8.56 -9.81
CA LEU A 17 5.93 -9.65 -8.87
C LEU A 17 5.04 -9.19 -7.73
N LEU A 18 5.23 -7.96 -7.26
CA LEU A 18 4.38 -7.35 -6.25
C LEU A 18 2.97 -7.07 -6.80
N GLU A 19 2.86 -6.53 -8.02
CA GLU A 19 1.58 -6.29 -8.69
C GLU A 19 0.78 -7.59 -8.84
N ASP A 20 1.40 -8.67 -9.34
CA ASP A 20 0.75 -9.98 -9.46
C ASP A 20 0.28 -10.50 -8.09
N ALA A 21 1.12 -10.40 -7.05
CA ALA A 21 0.77 -10.83 -5.70
C ALA A 21 -0.36 -9.97 -5.06
N VAL A 22 -0.39 -8.67 -5.37
CA VAL A 22 -1.45 -7.74 -4.95
C VAL A 22 -2.76 -8.09 -5.64
N GLU A 23 -2.72 -8.38 -6.94
CA GLU A 23 -3.88 -8.79 -7.73
C GLU A 23 -4.52 -10.05 -7.17
N ASP A 24 -3.73 -11.09 -6.95
CA ASP A 24 -4.20 -12.36 -6.38
C ASP A 24 -4.82 -12.15 -4.98
N THR A 25 -4.18 -11.30 -4.15
CA THR A 25 -4.66 -11.00 -2.80
C THR A 25 -6.02 -10.28 -2.82
N LEU A 26 -6.27 -9.45 -3.83
CA LEU A 26 -7.44 -8.57 -3.92
C LEU A 26 -8.53 -9.10 -4.86
N ALA A 27 -8.27 -10.16 -5.60
CA ALA A 27 -9.19 -10.73 -6.59
C ALA A 27 -10.60 -10.95 -6.03
N GLY A 28 -11.61 -10.55 -6.81
CA GLY A 28 -13.04 -10.72 -6.48
C GLY A 28 -13.56 -9.85 -5.33
N ARG A 29 -12.76 -8.92 -4.79
CA ARG A 29 -13.17 -8.05 -3.67
C ARG A 29 -13.56 -6.66 -4.15
N ARG A 30 -14.35 -5.97 -3.33
CA ARG A 30 -14.62 -4.54 -3.51
C ARG A 30 -13.45 -3.74 -2.95
N VAL A 31 -12.60 -3.22 -3.83
CA VAL A 31 -11.31 -2.61 -3.46
C VAL A 31 -11.40 -1.09 -3.49
N LEU A 32 -11.01 -0.45 -2.38
CA LEU A 32 -10.66 0.98 -2.35
C LEU A 32 -9.16 1.14 -2.60
N ARG A 33 -8.83 1.79 -3.71
CA ARG A 33 -7.45 2.18 -4.04
C ARG A 33 -7.19 3.63 -3.66
N VAL A 34 -6.10 3.85 -2.93
CA VAL A 34 -5.53 5.17 -2.72
C VAL A 34 -4.15 5.23 -3.38
N ALA A 35 -3.98 6.17 -4.31
CA ALA A 35 -2.73 6.38 -5.01
C ALA A 35 -2.05 7.67 -4.52
N GLY A 36 -0.77 7.56 -4.15
CA GLY A 36 0.08 8.74 -4.00
C GLY A 36 0.63 9.24 -5.34
N PRO A 37 1.37 10.37 -5.34
CA PRO A 37 1.70 11.11 -6.57
C PRO A 37 2.56 10.36 -7.59
N ARG A 38 3.33 9.37 -7.11
CA ARG A 38 4.29 8.59 -7.93
C ARG A 38 3.86 7.14 -8.14
N ALA A 39 2.62 6.79 -7.75
CA ALA A 39 2.12 5.44 -7.91
C ALA A 39 2.01 5.08 -9.40
N PRO A 40 2.60 3.95 -9.85
CA PRO A 40 2.42 3.50 -11.21
C PRO A 40 0.97 3.10 -11.45
N ARG A 41 0.59 3.05 -12.73
CA ARG A 41 -0.69 2.45 -13.11
C ARG A 41 -0.63 0.97 -12.78
N LEU A 42 -1.60 0.51 -12.00
CA LEU A 42 -1.80 -0.88 -11.66
C LEU A 42 -2.83 -1.47 -12.60
N LYS A 43 -2.64 -2.73 -12.99
CA LYS A 43 -3.63 -3.51 -13.75
C LYS A 43 -4.75 -4.04 -12.88
N THR A 44 -4.55 -4.10 -11.56
CA THR A 44 -5.51 -4.61 -10.59
C THR A 44 -6.87 -3.93 -10.78
N PRO A 45 -7.95 -4.67 -11.07
CA PRO A 45 -9.28 -4.09 -11.10
C PRO A 45 -9.65 -3.65 -9.69
N VAL A 46 -10.02 -2.37 -9.55
CA VAL A 46 -10.43 -1.78 -8.27
C VAL A 46 -11.81 -1.17 -8.42
N SER A 47 -12.59 -1.18 -7.34
CA SER A 47 -13.97 -0.67 -7.37
C SER A 47 -13.99 0.86 -7.35
N VAL A 48 -13.11 1.46 -6.54
CA VAL A 48 -12.95 2.92 -6.45
C VAL A 48 -11.46 3.22 -6.36
N ALA A 49 -11.01 4.22 -7.12
CA ALA A 49 -9.65 4.73 -7.08
C ALA A 49 -9.68 6.23 -6.81
N VAL A 50 -9.00 6.65 -5.75
CA VAL A 50 -8.92 8.05 -5.33
C VAL A 50 -7.47 8.46 -5.08
N ARG A 51 -7.20 9.75 -5.16
CA ARG A 51 -5.98 10.34 -4.61
C ARG A 51 -6.11 10.45 -3.10
N GLN A 52 -4.97 10.54 -2.40
CA GLN A 52 -4.95 10.73 -0.96
C GLN A 52 -5.81 11.92 -0.49
N ALA A 53 -5.77 13.05 -1.21
CA ALA A 53 -6.55 14.25 -0.90
C ALA A 53 -8.07 14.05 -1.02
N GLU A 54 -8.51 13.09 -1.83
CA GLU A 54 -9.92 12.81 -2.12
C GLU A 54 -10.51 11.76 -1.16
N LEU A 55 -9.67 11.13 -0.33
CA LEU A 55 -10.08 10.09 0.60
C LEU A 55 -11.22 10.53 1.52
N GLY A 56 -11.23 11.80 1.92
CA GLY A 56 -12.27 12.39 2.76
C GLY A 56 -13.69 12.24 2.20
N ALA A 57 -13.84 12.31 0.88
CA ALA A 57 -15.14 12.26 0.19
C ALA A 57 -15.68 10.83 0.00
N VAL A 58 -14.90 9.79 0.34
CA VAL A 58 -15.34 8.40 0.25
C VAL A 58 -16.15 8.06 1.51
N GLU A 59 -17.46 7.91 1.35
CA GLU A 59 -18.40 7.56 2.44
C GLU A 59 -18.64 6.06 2.59
N GLU A 60 -18.36 5.29 1.54
CA GLU A 60 -18.63 3.86 1.49
C GLU A 60 -17.56 3.02 2.20
N LYS A 61 -17.96 1.79 2.57
CA LYS A 61 -17.07 0.77 3.13
C LYS A 61 -16.63 -0.23 2.06
N PHE A 62 -15.40 -0.72 2.19
CA PHE A 62 -14.77 -1.65 1.25
C PHE A 62 -14.23 -2.90 1.93
N LYS A 63 -14.32 -4.03 1.23
CA LYS A 63 -13.83 -5.34 1.68
C LYS A 63 -12.32 -5.49 1.54
N ALA A 64 -11.69 -4.60 0.79
CA ALA A 64 -10.24 -4.54 0.71
C ALA A 64 -9.73 -3.13 0.43
N GLY A 65 -8.51 -2.88 0.88
CA GLY A 65 -7.79 -1.63 0.66
C GLY A 65 -6.48 -1.87 -0.08
N LEU A 66 -6.22 -1.08 -1.11
CA LEU A 66 -4.91 -0.97 -1.73
C LEU A 66 -4.35 0.46 -1.62
N ALA A 67 -3.22 0.63 -0.96
CA ALA A 67 -2.52 1.91 -0.93
C ALA A 67 -1.12 1.78 -1.56
N CYS A 68 -0.77 2.69 -2.46
CA CYS A 68 0.51 2.64 -3.15
C CYS A 68 1.17 4.01 -3.18
N PHE A 69 2.43 4.08 -2.75
CA PHE A 69 3.25 5.30 -2.75
C PHE A 69 2.64 6.45 -1.94
N CYS A 70 1.97 6.14 -0.84
CA CYS A 70 1.24 7.12 -0.02
C CYS A 70 2.05 7.64 1.17
N LEU A 71 3.09 6.94 1.64
CA LEU A 71 3.76 7.31 2.89
C LEU A 71 5.01 8.17 2.70
N GLY A 72 5.60 8.14 1.50
CA GLY A 72 6.90 8.77 1.22
C GLY A 72 6.96 10.28 1.45
N GLU A 73 5.87 10.99 1.21
CA GLU A 73 5.80 12.46 1.34
C GLU A 73 5.17 12.92 2.66
N LEU A 74 4.72 11.98 3.50
CA LEU A 74 4.06 12.27 4.76
C LEU A 74 5.05 12.27 5.93
N THR A 75 4.86 13.18 6.87
CA THR A 75 5.49 13.14 8.21
C THR A 75 4.91 11.99 9.05
N GLY A 76 5.53 11.68 10.20
CA GLY A 76 5.06 10.61 11.09
C GLY A 76 3.59 10.78 11.54
N GLU A 77 3.20 12.00 11.91
CA GLU A 77 1.83 12.32 12.33
C GLU A 77 0.83 12.24 11.16
N GLU A 78 1.23 12.71 9.98
CA GLU A 78 0.41 12.63 8.77
C GLU A 78 0.21 11.18 8.31
N ARG A 79 1.20 10.30 8.47
CA ARG A 79 1.07 8.86 8.19
C ARG A 79 -0.01 8.24 9.07
N MET A 80 0.01 8.51 10.38
CA MET A 80 -1.02 8.00 11.29
C MET A 80 -2.40 8.55 10.94
N THR A 81 -2.50 9.84 10.64
CA THR A 81 -3.75 10.48 10.20
C THR A 81 -4.29 9.85 8.93
N PHE A 82 -3.43 9.63 7.94
CA PHE A 82 -3.76 8.95 6.69
C PHE A 82 -4.25 7.52 6.93
N LEU A 83 -3.50 6.73 7.69
CA LEU A 83 -3.85 5.34 7.99
C LEU A 83 -5.20 5.28 8.70
N ASN A 84 -5.44 6.11 9.71
CA ASN A 84 -6.73 6.17 10.41
C ASN A 84 -7.88 6.50 9.46
N ALA A 85 -7.72 7.55 8.64
CA ALA A 85 -8.73 7.95 7.67
C ALA A 85 -9.01 6.83 6.66
N TRP A 86 -7.98 6.17 6.15
CA TRP A 86 -8.12 5.12 5.16
C TRP A 86 -8.79 3.86 5.75
N HIS A 87 -8.34 3.39 6.90
CA HIS A 87 -8.95 2.25 7.58
C HIS A 87 -10.41 2.50 7.96
N ALA A 88 -10.80 3.74 8.29
CA ALA A 88 -12.19 4.06 8.57
C ALA A 88 -13.14 3.73 7.40
N ARG A 89 -12.64 3.70 6.16
CA ARG A 89 -13.40 3.32 4.94
C ARG A 89 -13.32 1.84 4.60
N LEU A 90 -12.64 1.04 5.40
CA LEU A 90 -12.61 -0.40 5.23
C LEU A 90 -13.65 -1.07 6.16
N GLU A 91 -14.06 -2.29 5.85
CA GLU A 91 -14.81 -3.16 6.76
C GLU A 91 -13.88 -3.75 7.84
N SER A 92 -14.41 -4.27 8.94
CA SER A 92 -13.59 -5.07 9.87
C SER A 92 -13.25 -6.40 9.18
N GLY A 93 -12.01 -6.89 9.33
CA GLY A 93 -11.54 -8.07 8.60
C GLY A 93 -11.26 -7.82 7.11
N ALA A 94 -11.34 -6.57 6.63
CA ALA A 94 -10.99 -6.24 5.25
C ALA A 94 -9.53 -6.59 4.96
N THR A 95 -9.27 -7.11 3.76
CA THR A 95 -7.91 -7.41 3.30
C THR A 95 -7.19 -6.12 2.94
N VAL A 96 -6.08 -5.81 3.61
CA VAL A 96 -5.30 -4.61 3.37
C VAL A 96 -3.98 -4.96 2.71
N VAL A 97 -3.66 -4.24 1.65
CA VAL A 97 -2.35 -4.27 1.00
C VAL A 97 -1.84 -2.85 0.87
N LEU A 98 -0.62 -2.60 1.34
CA LEU A 98 0.04 -1.31 1.16
C LEU A 98 1.46 -1.54 0.68
N ALA A 99 1.88 -0.81 -0.35
CA ALA A 99 3.22 -0.90 -0.93
C ALA A 99 3.83 0.47 -1.15
N ASP A 100 5.11 0.61 -0.81
CA ASP A 100 5.86 1.85 -1.03
C ASP A 100 7.34 1.57 -1.31
N ARG A 101 8.11 2.61 -1.65
CA ARG A 101 9.56 2.50 -1.79
C ARG A 101 10.23 2.28 -0.45
N ARG A 102 11.28 1.47 -0.46
CA ARG A 102 12.18 1.32 0.69
C ARG A 102 12.83 2.65 1.05
N GLY A 103 12.79 2.98 2.33
CA GLY A 103 13.29 4.25 2.85
C GLY A 103 12.29 5.41 2.71
N GLU A 104 11.17 5.21 2.02
CA GLU A 104 10.07 6.18 1.97
C GLU A 104 9.03 5.79 3.05
N GLY A 105 8.69 6.75 3.91
CA GLY A 105 7.70 6.56 4.99
C GLY A 105 8.21 5.75 6.18
N CYS A 106 9.01 4.71 5.98
CA CYS A 106 9.66 3.92 7.02
C CYS A 106 11.06 3.47 6.55
N GLU A 107 12.04 3.61 7.42
CA GLU A 107 13.44 3.27 7.13
C GLU A 107 13.74 1.80 7.42
N THR A 108 13.02 1.21 8.38
CA THR A 108 13.29 -0.16 8.84
C THR A 108 12.04 -1.04 8.82
N PRO A 109 12.19 -2.37 8.68
CA PRO A 109 11.08 -3.32 8.85
C PRO A 109 10.40 -3.22 10.23
N ALA A 110 11.14 -2.84 11.28
CA ALA A 110 10.60 -2.66 12.62
C ALA A 110 9.63 -1.46 12.67
N GLN A 111 10.02 -0.32 12.11
CA GLN A 111 9.13 0.85 12.00
C GLN A 111 7.84 0.54 11.23
N LEU A 112 7.93 -0.26 10.16
CA LEU A 112 6.74 -0.75 9.45
C LEU A 112 5.85 -1.58 10.36
N ARG A 113 6.42 -2.52 11.12
CA ARG A 113 5.64 -3.33 12.06
C ARG A 113 4.96 -2.45 13.11
N ASP A 114 5.67 -1.53 13.73
CA ASP A 114 5.13 -0.65 14.76
C ASP A 114 4.01 0.24 14.19
N LEU A 115 4.18 0.74 12.96
CA LEU A 115 3.19 1.58 12.28
C LEU A 115 1.89 0.82 11.97
N PHE A 116 1.98 -0.43 11.52
CA PHE A 116 0.80 -1.19 11.06
C PHE A 116 0.16 -2.07 12.13
N THR A 117 0.90 -2.47 13.17
CA THR A 117 0.38 -3.35 14.24
C THR A 117 -0.92 -2.85 14.88
N PRO A 118 -1.09 -1.54 15.17
CA PRO A 118 -2.35 -1.03 15.75
C PRO A 118 -3.58 -1.21 14.85
N HIS A 119 -3.39 -1.39 13.54
CA HIS A 119 -4.46 -1.49 12.55
C HIS A 119 -4.69 -2.92 12.03
N ALA A 120 -3.83 -3.86 12.43
CA ALA A 120 -3.67 -5.13 11.75
C ALA A 120 -3.92 -6.35 12.64
N LYS A 121 -4.67 -7.31 12.10
CA LYS A 121 -4.65 -8.72 12.46
C LYS A 121 -3.82 -9.47 11.43
N ALA A 122 -3.01 -10.43 11.87
CA ALA A 122 -2.15 -11.24 11.01
C ALA A 122 -1.21 -10.43 10.08
N LEU A 123 -0.49 -9.45 10.65
CA LEU A 123 0.42 -8.58 9.89
C LEU A 123 1.59 -9.35 9.25
N ASN A 124 1.68 -9.29 7.93
CA ASN A 124 2.80 -9.76 7.13
C ASN A 124 3.55 -8.56 6.54
N VAL A 125 4.82 -8.39 6.91
CA VAL A 125 5.70 -7.34 6.38
C VAL A 125 6.76 -7.98 5.50
N GLN A 126 6.90 -7.48 4.27
CA GLN A 126 7.91 -7.91 3.31
C GLN A 126 8.71 -6.71 2.83
N VAL A 127 10.03 -6.86 2.79
CA VAL A 127 10.95 -5.81 2.37
C VAL A 127 11.86 -6.38 1.30
N GLY A 128 11.66 -5.91 0.07
CA GLY A 128 12.51 -6.21 -1.06
C GLY A 128 13.70 -5.24 -1.19
N PRO A 129 14.48 -5.38 -2.26
CA PRO A 129 15.57 -4.46 -2.58
C PRO A 129 15.13 -3.02 -2.79
N THR A 130 13.97 -2.79 -3.43
CA THR A 130 13.49 -1.45 -3.82
C THR A 130 12.21 -1.07 -3.10
N PHE A 131 11.32 -2.02 -2.87
CA PHE A 131 10.01 -1.77 -2.31
C PHE A 131 9.84 -2.52 -1.00
N TRP A 132 8.92 -2.04 -0.19
CA TRP A 132 8.35 -2.83 0.88
C TRP A 132 6.84 -2.89 0.67
N TRP A 133 6.24 -3.93 1.24
CA TRP A 133 4.80 -4.04 1.28
C TRP A 133 4.36 -4.76 2.53
N VAL A 134 3.13 -4.46 2.92
CA VAL A 134 2.45 -5.09 4.03
C VAL A 134 1.14 -5.68 3.57
N ARG A 135 0.79 -6.80 4.18
CA ARG A 135 -0.50 -7.48 3.99
C ARG A 135 -1.06 -7.85 5.35
N TYR A 136 -2.32 -7.54 5.59
CA TYR A 136 -2.98 -7.85 6.85
C TYR A 136 -4.50 -7.82 6.73
N GLU A 137 -5.18 -8.33 7.74
CA GLU A 137 -6.61 -8.12 7.93
C GLU A 137 -6.82 -6.90 8.83
N ARG A 138 -7.74 -6.02 8.48
CA ARG A 138 -8.06 -4.88 9.32
C ARG A 138 -8.59 -5.34 10.69
N ALA A 139 -7.99 -4.84 11.75
CA ALA A 139 -8.39 -5.11 13.14
C ALA A 139 -9.85 -4.70 13.43
#